data_AF-A0AAV0TEA1-F1
#
_entry.id   AF-A0AAV0TEA1-F1
#
_cell.length_a   1.000
_cell.length_b   1.000
_cell.length_c   1.000
_cell.angle_alpha   90.00
_cell.angle_beta   90.00
_cell.angle_gamma   90.00
#
_symmetry.space_group_name_H-M   'P 1'
#
loop_
_entity.id
_entity.type
_entity.pdbx_description
1 polymer ?
#
loop_
_entity_poly.entity_id
_entity_poly.type
_entity_poly.pdbx_seq_one_letter_code
_entity_poly.pdbx_strand_id
1 'polypeptide(L)'
;MEDVEQAEHVRSFVKLANLTQTSQLHEWNLESLHRALQWAYAAEDAVSGSDYSQQDVEMRIRQWFPVATLPTLSVGEALTANALRHARIHLLRSTLQSPFLPSHPTPSELLIAVLEELRRTREEDSFSNAFIEDHSLTR
;
A
#
# COMPACT_ATOMS: atom_id res chain seq x y z
N MET A 1 15.64 1.55 17.02
CA MET A 1 15.57 2.81 16.23
C MET A 1 14.86 2.53 14.93
N GLU A 2 15.30 1.49 14.21
CA GLU A 2 14.66 0.91 13.02
C GLU A 2 13.16 0.59 13.19
N ASP A 3 12.76 -0.06 14.30
CA ASP A 3 11.35 -0.35 14.58
C ASP A 3 10.44 0.89 14.65
N VAL A 4 10.97 2.04 15.09
CA VAL A 4 10.20 3.30 15.19
C VAL A 4 10.01 3.91 13.81
N GLU A 5 11.05 3.88 12.98
CA GLU A 5 11.01 4.38 11.61
C GLU A 5 10.05 3.55 10.74
N GLN A 6 10.10 2.22 10.83
CA GLN A 6 9.16 1.32 10.18
C GLN A 6 7.71 1.61 10.60
N ALA A 7 7.47 1.84 11.89
CA ALA A 7 6.14 2.23 12.37
C ALA A 7 5.68 3.57 11.77
N GLU A 8 6.55 4.57 11.62
CA GLU A 8 6.16 5.83 10.97
C GLU A 8 5.84 5.66 9.47
N HIS A 9 6.57 4.78 8.77
CA HIS A 9 6.30 4.48 7.37
C HIS A 9 4.91 3.86 7.19
N VAL A 10 4.62 2.83 8.00
CA VAL A 10 3.31 2.17 8.00
C VAL A 10 2.21 3.15 8.42
N ARG A 11 2.45 4.02 9.41
CA ARG A 11 1.47 5.01 9.85
C ARG A 11 1.17 6.02 8.75
N SER A 12 2.20 6.49 8.06
CA SER A 12 2.07 7.46 6.97
C SER A 12 1.29 6.85 5.82
N PHE A 13 1.61 5.61 5.42
CA PHE A 13 0.83 4.86 4.44
C PHE A 13 -0.65 4.73 4.84
N VAL A 14 -0.95 4.22 6.05
CA VAL A 14 -2.33 4.02 6.52
C VAL A 14 -3.09 5.35 6.51
N LYS A 15 -2.46 6.43 6.99
CA LYS A 15 -3.06 7.76 6.97
C LYS A 15 -3.41 8.17 5.54
N LEU A 16 -2.46 8.08 4.61
CA LEU A 16 -2.65 8.46 3.20
C LEU A 16 -3.74 7.62 2.53
N ALA A 17 -3.77 6.31 2.76
CA ALA A 17 -4.83 5.45 2.25
C ALA A 17 -6.21 5.89 2.74
N ASN A 18 -6.35 6.21 4.03
CA ASN A 18 -7.61 6.71 4.58
C ASN A 18 -7.98 8.11 4.07
N LEU A 19 -7.01 9.00 3.81
CA LEU A 19 -7.27 10.33 3.26
C LEU A 19 -7.94 10.29 1.89
N THR A 20 -7.68 9.25 1.09
CA THR A 20 -8.37 9.05 -0.19
C THR A 20 -9.88 8.98 -0.03
N GLN A 21 -10.40 8.59 1.14
CA GLN A 21 -11.82 8.49 1.43
C GLN A 21 -12.43 9.79 1.98
N THR A 22 -11.72 10.91 1.85
CA THR A 22 -12.14 12.22 2.34
C THR A 22 -12.04 13.26 1.23
N SER A 23 -12.61 14.44 1.44
CA SER A 23 -12.50 15.57 0.51
C SER A 23 -11.05 16.03 0.29
N GLN A 24 -10.10 15.64 1.16
CA GLN A 24 -8.68 15.95 0.97
C GLN A 24 -8.09 15.28 -0.27
N LEU A 25 -8.76 14.26 -0.84
CA LEU A 25 -8.35 13.73 -2.14
C LEU A 25 -8.37 14.82 -3.23
N HIS A 26 -9.23 15.84 -3.13
CA HIS A 26 -9.28 16.95 -4.09
C HIS A 26 -8.00 17.80 -4.15
N GLU A 27 -7.16 17.71 -3.13
CA GLU A 27 -5.87 18.37 -3.08
C GLU A 27 -4.75 17.52 -3.73
N TRP A 28 -5.06 16.28 -4.13
CA TRP A 28 -4.08 15.39 -4.71
C TRP A 28 -3.84 15.74 -6.18
N ASN A 29 -2.58 15.76 -6.55
CA ASN A 29 -2.14 15.78 -7.94
C ASN A 29 -1.22 14.57 -8.16
N LEU A 30 -0.63 14.47 -9.35
CA LEU A 30 0.29 13.37 -9.69
C LEU A 30 1.47 13.27 -8.73
N GLU A 31 2.00 14.39 -8.27
CA GLU A 31 3.11 14.41 -7.32
C GLU A 31 2.67 13.87 -5.95
N SER A 32 1.50 14.28 -5.46
CA SER A 32 0.91 13.75 -4.23
C SER A 32 0.71 12.23 -4.31
N LEU A 33 0.22 11.72 -5.44
CA LEU A 33 0.07 10.28 -5.67
C LEU A 33 1.42 9.56 -5.64
N HIS A 34 2.42 10.06 -6.37
CA HIS A 34 3.76 9.46 -6.38
C HIS A 34 4.40 9.43 -4.99
N ARG A 35 4.31 10.54 -4.24
CA ARG A 35 4.81 10.57 -2.85
C ARG A 35 4.05 9.59 -1.96
N ALA A 36 2.73 9.48 -2.13
CA ALA A 36 1.96 8.50 -1.37
C ALA A 36 2.35 7.05 -1.71
N LEU A 37 2.67 6.77 -2.97
CA LEU A 37 3.19 5.48 -3.41
C LEU A 37 4.58 5.18 -2.83
N GLN A 38 5.44 6.18 -2.65
CA GLN A 38 6.73 5.99 -1.96
C GLN A 38 6.54 5.56 -0.50
N TRP A 39 5.56 6.14 0.21
CA TRP A 39 5.22 5.69 1.57
C TRP A 39 4.64 4.28 1.60
N ALA A 40 3.80 3.94 0.62
CA ALA A 40 3.27 2.59 0.48
C ALA A 40 4.39 1.57 0.20
N TYR A 41 5.33 1.89 -0.68
CA TYR A 41 6.50 1.06 -0.96
C TYR A 41 7.36 0.85 0.30
N ALA A 42 7.64 1.93 1.04
CA ALA A 42 8.38 1.83 2.30
C ALA A 42 7.65 0.97 3.36
N ALA A 43 6.32 0.94 3.34
CA ALA A 43 5.52 0.06 4.20
C ALA A 43 5.56 -1.42 3.75
N GLU A 44 5.64 -1.69 2.44
CA GLU A 44 5.87 -3.04 1.89
C GLU A 44 7.24 -3.58 2.32
N ASP A 45 8.29 -2.75 2.21
CA ASP A 45 9.66 -3.10 2.59
C ASP A 45 9.76 -3.39 4.10
N ALA A 46 9.06 -2.61 4.93
CA ALA A 46 9.06 -2.78 6.38
C ALA A 46 8.57 -4.16 6.84
N VAL A 47 7.72 -4.84 6.06
CA VAL A 47 7.20 -6.19 6.36
C VAL A 47 7.84 -7.30 5.53
N SER A 48 8.56 -6.96 4.47
CA SER A 48 9.18 -7.93 3.55
C SER A 48 10.66 -8.16 3.85
N GLY A 49 11.39 -7.14 4.35
CA GLY A 49 12.82 -7.21 4.66
C GLY A 49 13.15 -7.65 6.09
N SER A 50 12.16 -8.10 6.87
CA SER A 50 12.34 -8.35 8.29
C SER A 50 12.83 -9.79 8.52
N ASP A 51 13.96 -9.97 9.20
CA ASP A 51 14.47 -11.29 9.65
C ASP A 51 13.55 -12.00 10.67
N TYR A 52 12.45 -11.35 11.04
CA TYR A 52 11.51 -11.81 12.05
C TYR A 52 10.53 -12.84 11.47
N SER A 53 10.03 -13.71 12.36
CA SER A 53 8.94 -14.60 11.98
C SER A 53 7.69 -13.79 11.61
N GLN A 54 6.85 -14.33 10.74
CA GLN A 54 5.59 -13.68 10.36
C GLN A 54 4.71 -13.34 11.59
N GLN A 55 4.78 -14.15 12.65
CA GLN A 55 4.03 -13.93 13.88
C GLN A 55 4.55 -12.71 14.67
N ASP A 56 5.86 -12.48 14.67
CA ASP A 56 6.47 -11.32 15.33
C ASP A 56 6.12 -10.02 14.60
N VAL A 57 6.12 -10.05 13.27
CA VAL A 57 5.70 -8.92 12.43
C VAL A 57 4.23 -8.57 12.69
N GLU A 58 3.35 -9.57 12.69
CA GLU A 58 1.92 -9.38 13.02
C GLU A 58 1.73 -8.81 14.44
N MET A 59 2.51 -9.29 15.41
CA MET A 59 2.44 -8.78 16.79
C MET A 59 2.86 -7.31 16.86
N ARG A 60 3.93 -6.93 16.17
CA ARG A 60 4.41 -5.53 16.09
C ARG A 60 3.39 -4.63 15.40
N ILE A 61 2.82 -5.05 14.28
CA ILE A 61 1.77 -4.31 13.58
C ILE A 61 0.60 -4.05 14.52
N ARG A 62 0.12 -5.07 15.25
CA ARG A 62 -0.97 -4.90 16.23
C ARG A 62 -0.61 -3.97 17.39
N GLN A 63 0.65 -3.93 17.82
CA GLN A 63 1.12 -2.99 18.84
C GLN A 63 1.16 -1.55 18.32
N TRP A 64 1.64 -1.34 17.10
CA TRP A 64 1.71 -0.02 16.48
C TRP A 64 0.34 0.50 16.03
N PHE A 65 -0.55 -0.42 15.63
CA PHE A 65 -1.80 -0.14 14.94
C PHE A 65 -2.97 -1.00 15.44
N PRO A 66 -3.35 -0.89 16.73
CA PRO A 66 -4.36 -1.77 17.33
C PRO A 66 -5.75 -1.65 16.70
N VAL A 67 -6.06 -0.51 16.08
CA VAL A 67 -7.38 -0.20 15.50
C VAL A 67 -7.26 0.30 14.06
N ALA A 68 -6.08 0.21 13.43
CA ALA A 68 -5.95 0.74 12.09
C ALA A 68 -6.57 -0.19 11.06
N THR A 69 -7.32 0.40 10.13
CA THR A 69 -7.94 -0.28 9.01
C THR A 69 -7.56 0.43 7.72
N LEU A 70 -7.66 -0.28 6.60
CA LEU A 70 -7.56 0.31 5.26
C LEU A 70 -8.96 0.39 4.64
N PRO A 71 -9.24 1.37 3.78
CA PRO A 71 -10.54 1.48 3.09
C PRO A 71 -10.94 0.25 2.28
N THR A 72 -9.94 -0.52 1.86
CA THR A 72 -10.05 -1.71 1.02
C THR A 72 -10.27 -2.99 1.80
N LEU A 73 -10.18 -2.94 3.14
CA LEU A 73 -10.45 -4.08 4.03
C LEU A 73 -11.91 -4.08 4.48
N SER A 74 -12.39 -5.24 4.93
CA SER A 74 -13.76 -5.36 5.44
C SER A 74 -13.93 -4.61 6.77
N VAL A 75 -15.17 -4.22 7.08
CA VAL A 75 -15.49 -3.55 8.36
C VAL A 75 -15.08 -4.46 9.52
N GLY A 76 -14.20 -3.97 10.40
CA GLY A 76 -13.69 -4.70 11.56
C GLY A 76 -12.46 -5.57 11.28
N GLU A 77 -11.98 -5.61 10.03
CA GLU A 77 -10.72 -6.28 9.68
C GLU A 77 -9.54 -5.37 10.05
N ALA A 78 -8.60 -5.91 10.83
CA ALA A 78 -7.41 -5.20 11.25
C ALA A 78 -6.33 -5.20 10.16
N LEU A 79 -5.42 -4.22 10.23
CA LEU A 79 -4.20 -4.23 9.42
C LEU A 79 -3.34 -5.46 9.74
N THR A 80 -2.95 -6.19 8.70
CA THR A 80 -2.10 -7.40 8.79
C THR A 80 -0.79 -7.22 8.02
N ALA A 81 0.19 -8.07 8.27
CA ALA A 81 1.44 -8.10 7.52
C ALA A 81 1.19 -8.39 6.03
N ASN A 82 0.19 -9.24 5.74
CA ASN A 82 -0.19 -9.51 4.36
C ASN A 82 -0.79 -8.29 3.66
N ALA A 83 -1.63 -7.51 4.35
CA ALA A 83 -2.16 -6.26 3.80
C ALA A 83 -1.02 -5.25 3.53
N LEU A 84 -0.03 -5.17 4.42
CA LEU A 84 1.13 -4.30 4.23
C LEU A 84 2.06 -4.73 3.11
N ARG A 85 2.18 -6.03 2.84
CA ARG A 85 2.94 -6.55 1.68
C ARG A 85 2.36 -6.07 0.34
N HIS A 86 1.10 -5.66 0.32
CA HIS A 86 0.41 -5.14 -0.85
C HIS A 86 0.00 -3.67 -0.67
N ALA A 87 0.71 -2.90 0.16
CA ALA A 87 0.32 -1.54 0.51
C ALA A 87 0.13 -0.63 -0.72
N ARG A 88 0.97 -0.73 -1.76
CA ARG A 88 0.81 0.03 -3.01
C ARG A 88 -0.53 -0.29 -3.67
N ILE A 89 -0.87 -1.57 -3.79
CA ILE A 89 -2.14 -2.02 -4.36
C ILE A 89 -3.32 -1.50 -3.52
N HIS A 90 -3.21 -1.58 -2.19
CA HIS A 90 -4.25 -1.07 -1.29
C HIS A 90 -4.44 0.45 -1.43
N LEU A 91 -3.36 1.24 -1.58
CA LEU A 91 -3.44 2.68 -1.82
C LEU A 91 -4.14 2.98 -3.15
N LEU A 92 -3.69 2.36 -4.24
CA LEU A 92 -4.25 2.56 -5.58
C LEU A 92 -5.74 2.20 -5.64
N ARG A 93 -6.12 1.05 -5.06
CA ARG A 93 -7.52 0.64 -4.94
C ARG A 93 -8.34 1.59 -4.09
N SER A 94 -7.80 2.08 -2.97
CA SER A 94 -8.49 3.07 -2.12
C SER A 94 -8.78 4.35 -2.91
N THR A 95 -7.83 4.83 -3.71
CA THR A 95 -8.04 5.98 -4.60
C THR A 95 -9.16 5.72 -5.61
N LEU A 96 -9.18 4.56 -6.28
CA LEU A 96 -10.24 4.20 -7.24
C LEU A 96 -11.62 4.06 -6.60
N GLN A 97 -11.68 3.57 -5.37
CA GLN A 97 -12.91 3.37 -4.61
C GLN A 97 -13.40 4.65 -3.91
N SER A 98 -12.64 5.74 -3.99
CA SER A 98 -12.96 6.98 -3.30
C SER A 98 -14.30 7.57 -3.78
N PRO A 99 -15.20 7.95 -2.85
CA PRO A 99 -16.41 8.69 -3.21
C PRO A 99 -16.11 10.13 -3.68
N PHE A 100 -14.88 10.63 -3.47
CA PHE A 100 -14.47 11.98 -3.85
C PHE A 100 -13.80 12.04 -5.23
N LEU A 101 -13.41 10.89 -5.80
CA LEU A 101 -12.78 10.84 -7.13
C LEU A 101 -13.68 11.42 -8.24
N PRO A 102 -15.00 11.16 -8.32
CA PRO A 102 -15.84 11.72 -9.37
C PRO A 102 -15.96 13.25 -9.35
N SER A 103 -15.77 13.87 -8.18
CA SER A 103 -15.83 15.33 -7.99
C SER A 103 -14.44 15.98 -7.92
N HIS A 104 -13.38 15.20 -8.16
CA HIS A 104 -12.00 15.69 -8.15
C HIS A 104 -11.78 16.75 -9.24
N PRO A 105 -10.93 17.78 -9.02
CA PRO A 105 -10.66 18.81 -10.04
C PRO A 105 -10.07 18.27 -11.34
N THR A 106 -9.19 17.26 -11.25
CA THR A 106 -8.53 16.59 -12.38
C THR A 106 -8.71 15.06 -12.32
N PRO A 107 -9.95 14.55 -12.45
CA PRO A 107 -10.26 13.16 -12.14
C PRO A 107 -9.63 12.19 -13.15
N SER A 108 -9.60 12.58 -14.43
CA SER A 108 -9.02 11.78 -15.51
C SER A 108 -7.51 11.60 -15.36
N GLU A 109 -6.79 12.65 -14.98
CA GLU A 109 -5.33 12.60 -14.79
C GLU A 109 -4.97 11.63 -13.65
N LEU A 110 -5.65 11.78 -12.52
CA LEU A 110 -5.43 10.92 -11.36
C LEU A 110 -5.82 9.47 -11.67
N LEU A 111 -6.93 9.24 -12.37
CA LEU A 111 -7.37 7.92 -12.77
C LEU A 111 -6.37 7.23 -13.71
N ILE A 112 -5.89 7.94 -14.75
CA ILE A 112 -4.91 7.40 -15.69
C ILE A 112 -3.65 6.99 -14.94
N ALA A 113 -3.11 7.87 -14.09
CA ALA A 113 -1.91 7.57 -13.31
C ALA A 113 -2.08 6.34 -12.40
N VAL A 114 -3.24 6.23 -11.73
CA VAL A 114 -3.54 5.07 -10.88
C VAL A 114 -3.61 3.77 -11.70
N LEU A 115 -4.23 3.81 -12.89
CA LEU A 115 -4.33 2.64 -13.77
C LEU A 115 -2.96 2.25 -14.36
N GLU A 116 -2.12 3.22 -14.70
CA GLU A 116 -0.75 2.98 -15.16
C GLU A 116 0.10 2.32 -14.09
N GLU A 117 0.05 2.80 -12.85
CA GLU A 117 0.77 2.19 -11.72
C GLU A 117 0.25 0.78 -11.41
N LEU A 118 -1.07 0.55 -11.44
CA LEU A 118 -1.63 -0.81 -11.29
C LEU A 118 -1.14 -1.77 -12.38
N ARG A 119 -1.00 -1.27 -13.62
CA ARG A 119 -0.43 -2.08 -14.72
C ARG A 119 1.03 -2.40 -14.45
N ARG A 120 1.83 -1.42 -14.00
CA ARG A 120 3.24 -1.61 -13.65
C ARG A 120 3.41 -2.65 -12.54
N THR A 121 2.64 -2.57 -11.45
CA THR A 121 2.73 -3.55 -10.35
C THR A 121 2.44 -4.98 -10.82
N ARG A 122 1.46 -5.16 -11.73
CA ARG A 122 1.15 -6.47 -12.30
C ARG A 122 2.31 -7.01 -13.15
N GLU A 123 2.98 -6.15 -13.90
CA GLU A 123 4.15 -6.52 -14.70
C GLU A 123 5.29 -6.95 -13.77
N GLU A 124 5.59 -6.17 -12.72
CA GLU A 124 6.61 -6.50 -11.69
C GLU A 124 6.37 -7.86 -11.02
N ASP A 125 5.13 -8.17 -10.62
CA ASP A 125 4.76 -9.46 -10.01
C ASP A 125 4.93 -10.63 -10.99
N SER A 126 4.62 -10.39 -12.27
CA SER A 126 4.73 -11.41 -13.32
C SER A 126 6.20 -11.74 -13.64
N PHE A 127 7.08 -10.73 -13.68
CA PHE A 127 8.52 -10.92 -13.81
C PHE A 127 9.13 -11.62 -12.59
N SER A 128 8.69 -11.26 -11.39
CA SER A 128 9.16 -11.87 -10.15
C SER A 128 8.79 -13.35 -10.06
N ASN A 129 7.57 -13.73 -10.43
CA ASN A 129 7.15 -15.13 -10.46
C ASN A 129 7.85 -15.95 -11.55
N ALA A 130 8.08 -15.38 -12.74
CA ALA A 130 8.81 -16.05 -13.82
C ALA A 130 10.28 -16.34 -13.45
N PHE A 131 10.91 -15.46 -12.68
CA PHE A 131 12.28 -15.64 -12.21
C PHE A 131 12.40 -16.76 -11.16
N ILE A 132 11.38 -16.96 -10.32
CA ILE A 132 11.35 -18.02 -9.29
C ILE A 132 11.13 -19.40 -9.90
N GLU A 133 10.32 -19.51 -10.97
CA GLU A 133 10.08 -20.79 -11.67
C GLU A 133 11.33 -21.29 -12.41
N ASP A 134 12.15 -20.41 -13.00
CA ASP A 134 13.33 -20.81 -13.77
C ASP A 134 14.48 -21.35 -12.88
N HIS A 135 14.55 -20.89 -11.63
CA HIS A 135 15.52 -21.38 -10.65
C HIS A 135 15.11 -22.67 -9.92
N SER A 136 13.88 -23.15 -10.12
CA SER A 136 13.37 -24.39 -9.53
C SER A 136 13.62 -25.63 -10.40
N LEU A 137 14.15 -25.46 -11.62
CA LEU A 137 14.34 -26.52 -12.63
C LEU A 137 15.79 -27.01 -12.80
N THR A 138 16.66 -26.80 -11.80
CA THR A 138 17.99 -27.44 -11.76
C THR A 138 18.13 -28.34 -10.54
N ARG A 139 17.64 -29.58 -10.67
CA ARG A 139 18.11 -30.75 -9.91
C ARG A 139 18.25 -31.96 -10.83
#